data_AF-A0A375BDQ6-F1
#
_entry.id   AF-A0A375BDQ6-F1
#
_cell.length_a   1.000
_cell.length_b   1.000
_cell.length_c   1.000
_cell.angle_alpha   90.00
_cell.angle_beta   90.00
_cell.angle_gamma   90.00
#
_symmetry.space_group_name_H-M   'P 1'
#
loop_
_entity.id
_entity.type
_entity.pdbx_description
1 polymer ?
#
loop_
_entity_poly.entity_id
_entity_poly.type
_entity_poly.pdbx_seq_one_letter_code
_entity_poly.pdbx_strand_id
1 'polypeptide(L)'
;MFWLCYLLPAAIAASKVWSDYGALAGLATLVAVPAVQTVLLFWLADRTNGTLATAPANETLRQRLEVPLQVGEKARFKRLFLTDEAEGRREGTRRLYEDLLATIGQYLDVESGGEGSDAAMVSCMDLADQHDATTPAGDSLVVFRSRDRAWSGFRFDDDSFRFPYWSISTIRFTEILPAKGGGYYAVTLEFKVPARNRPPGTSAGAWRSSGFELLFDYSASRSDAVTAAFVEIAGILGAKYEYQSYMNV
;
A
#
# COMPACT_ATOMS: atom_id res chain seq x y z
N MET A 1 -27.79 6.80 19.21
CA MET A 1 -27.29 7.16 20.56
C MET A 1 -26.02 8.01 20.58
N PHE A 2 -25.20 8.08 19.51
CA PHE A 2 -23.96 8.88 19.48
C PHE A 2 -24.15 10.40 19.61
N TRP A 3 -25.23 10.94 19.07
CA TRP A 3 -25.52 12.39 19.07
C TRP A 3 -25.72 12.99 20.47
N LEU A 4 -26.21 12.19 21.43
CA LEU A 4 -26.42 12.62 22.82
C LEU A 4 -25.09 12.90 23.53
N CYS A 5 -24.06 12.09 23.28
CA CYS A 5 -22.72 12.28 23.87
C CYS A 5 -22.00 13.52 23.31
N TYR A 6 -22.39 13.97 22.11
CA TYR A 6 -21.80 15.12 21.44
C TYR A 6 -22.38 16.45 21.91
N LEU A 7 -23.69 16.49 22.20
CA LEU A 7 -24.40 17.71 22.60
C LEU A 7 -24.32 17.99 24.11
N LEU A 8 -24.08 16.96 24.94
CA LEU A 8 -24.00 17.08 26.40
C LEU A 8 -22.92 18.08 26.87
N PRO A 9 -21.67 18.02 26.37
CA PRO A 9 -20.63 18.98 26.76
C PRO A 9 -20.95 20.41 26.34
N ALA A 10 -21.54 20.59 25.14
CA ALA A 10 -21.96 21.89 24.64
C ALA A 10 -23.10 22.49 25.48
N ALA A 11 -24.07 21.68 25.88
CA ALA A 11 -25.18 22.12 26.73
C ALA A 11 -24.72 22.51 28.15
N ILE A 12 -23.78 21.76 28.74
CA ILE A 12 -23.22 22.06 30.06
C ILE A 12 -22.41 23.36 30.02
N ALA A 13 -21.57 23.55 29.00
CA ALA A 13 -20.78 24.76 28.83
C ALA A 13 -21.67 25.98 28.59
N ALA A 14 -22.67 25.85 27.71
CA ALA A 14 -23.60 26.93 27.41
C ALA A 14 -24.45 27.35 28.61
N SER A 15 -24.88 26.41 29.47
CA SER A 15 -25.63 26.71 30.70
C SER A 15 -24.83 27.57 31.67
N LYS A 16 -23.53 27.28 31.85
CA LYS A 16 -22.63 28.11 32.67
C LYS A 16 -22.38 29.49 32.06
N VAL A 17 -22.08 29.54 30.77
CA VAL A 17 -21.79 30.82 30.09
C VAL A 17 -23.04 31.71 30.00
N TRP A 18 -24.22 31.12 29.86
CA TRP A 18 -25.49 31.85 29.92
C TRP A 18 -25.69 32.53 31.27
N SER A 19 -25.44 31.81 32.36
CA SER A 19 -25.57 32.33 33.73
C SER A 19 -24.65 33.53 33.98
N ASP A 20 -23.42 33.48 33.48
CA ASP A 20 -22.38 34.46 33.82
C ASP A 20 -22.27 35.61 32.80
N TYR A 21 -22.64 35.38 31.54
CA TYR A 21 -22.38 36.31 30.42
C TYR A 21 -23.61 36.56 29.52
N GLY A 22 -24.77 36.00 29.86
CA GLY A 22 -26.04 36.25 29.19
C GLY A 22 -26.32 35.36 27.96
N ALA A 23 -27.56 35.44 27.48
CA ALA A 23 -28.13 34.50 26.51
C ALA A 23 -27.37 34.40 25.18
N LEU A 24 -26.84 35.52 24.67
CA LEU A 24 -26.07 35.54 23.42
C LEU A 24 -24.74 34.79 23.54
N ALA A 25 -24.05 34.91 24.67
CA ALA A 25 -22.81 34.20 24.92
C ALA A 25 -23.05 32.69 25.12
N GLY A 26 -24.16 32.32 25.77
CA GLY A 26 -24.60 30.92 25.88
C GLY A 26 -24.89 30.28 24.52
N LEU A 27 -25.60 30.98 23.62
CA LEU A 27 -25.89 30.49 22.27
C LEU A 27 -24.64 30.38 21.40
N ALA A 28 -23.70 31.34 21.49
CA ALA A 28 -22.42 31.25 20.79
C ALA A 28 -21.62 30.01 21.24
N THR A 29 -21.69 29.67 22.52
CA THR A 29 -21.02 28.49 23.09
C THR A 29 -21.62 27.18 22.57
N LEU A 30 -22.93 27.11 22.34
CA LEU A 30 -23.59 25.95 21.74
C LEU A 30 -23.10 25.63 20.32
N VAL A 31 -22.60 26.62 19.58
CA VAL A 31 -22.05 26.43 18.23
C VAL A 31 -20.54 26.24 18.26
N ALA A 32 -19.82 26.99 19.09
CA ALA A 32 -18.37 26.94 19.15
C ALA A 32 -17.83 25.62 19.71
N VAL A 33 -18.45 25.07 20.75
CA VAL A 33 -18.01 23.81 21.37
C VAL A 33 -18.05 22.62 20.39
N PRO A 34 -19.16 22.36 19.66
CA PRO A 34 -19.16 21.28 18.67
C PRO A 34 -18.22 21.56 17.49
N ALA A 35 -18.04 22.82 17.06
CA ALA A 35 -17.06 23.13 16.02
C ALA A 35 -15.62 22.78 16.46
N VAL A 36 -15.25 23.15 17.69
CA VAL A 36 -13.95 22.81 18.28
C VAL A 36 -13.81 21.30 18.49
N GLN A 37 -14.86 20.61 18.95
CA GLN A 37 -14.86 19.16 19.08
C GLN A 37 -14.71 18.47 17.72
N THR A 38 -15.33 19.00 16.65
CA THR A 38 -15.16 18.49 15.28
C THR A 38 -13.72 18.63 14.83
N VAL A 39 -13.13 19.81 15.00
CA VAL A 39 -11.72 20.07 14.63
C VAL A 39 -10.78 19.17 15.44
N LEU A 40 -11.03 19.01 16.75
CA LEU A 40 -10.24 18.15 17.61
C LEU A 40 -10.37 16.68 17.21
N LEU A 41 -11.57 16.22 16.86
CA LEU A 41 -11.81 14.85 16.38
C LEU A 41 -11.18 14.60 15.01
N PHE A 42 -11.22 15.57 14.09
CA PHE A 42 -10.52 15.49 12.81
C PHE A 42 -9.01 15.47 13.01
N TRP A 43 -8.48 16.30 13.91
CA TRP A 43 -7.06 16.33 14.23
C TRP A 43 -6.61 15.06 14.97
N LEU A 44 -7.41 14.54 15.89
CA LEU A 44 -7.20 13.25 16.53
C LEU A 44 -7.26 12.12 15.51
N ALA A 45 -8.23 12.11 14.59
CA ALA A 45 -8.33 11.13 13.52
C ALA A 45 -7.12 11.18 12.59
N ASP A 46 -6.65 12.37 12.20
CA ASP A 46 -5.43 12.56 11.41
C ASP A 46 -4.19 12.04 12.16
N ARG A 47 -4.16 12.19 13.48
CA ARG A 47 -3.08 11.67 14.34
C ARG A 47 -3.18 10.17 14.62
N THR A 48 -4.38 9.62 14.80
CA THR A 48 -4.61 8.19 15.06
C THR A 48 -4.56 7.36 13.79
N ASN A 49 -4.83 7.95 12.62
CA ASN A 49 -4.54 7.31 11.34
C ASN A 49 -3.02 7.12 11.13
N GLY A 50 -2.18 7.89 11.82
CA GLY A 50 -0.73 7.66 11.93
C GLY A 50 -0.27 6.95 13.20
N THR A 51 -1.16 6.67 14.16
CA THR A 51 -0.81 6.15 15.50
C THR A 51 -1.90 5.28 16.12
N LEU A 52 -2.55 4.41 15.35
CA LEU A 52 -3.14 3.21 15.94
C LEU A 52 -1.95 2.33 16.32
N ALA A 53 -1.54 2.45 17.58
CA ALA A 53 -0.62 1.52 18.22
C ALA A 53 -1.31 0.15 18.28
N THR A 54 -1.24 -0.59 17.19
CA THR A 54 -1.45 -2.02 17.18
C THR A 54 -0.25 -2.60 17.91
N ALA A 55 -0.48 -3.23 19.06
CA ALA A 55 0.51 -4.11 19.65
C ALA A 55 1.03 -5.03 18.54
N PRO A 56 2.36 -5.24 18.40
CA PRO A 56 2.85 -6.19 17.43
C PRO A 56 2.23 -7.54 17.81
N ALA A 57 1.28 -8.00 17.01
CA ALA A 57 0.93 -9.40 17.02
C ALA A 57 2.25 -10.10 16.73
N ASN A 58 2.73 -10.89 17.69
CA ASN A 58 3.95 -11.68 17.57
C ASN A 58 4.04 -12.22 16.15
N GLU A 59 5.05 -11.78 15.40
CA GLU A 59 5.42 -12.37 14.13
C GLU A 59 5.73 -13.83 14.43
N THR A 60 4.74 -14.70 14.27
CA THR A 60 5.01 -16.09 13.98
C THR A 60 5.79 -16.04 12.68
N LEU A 61 7.10 -16.22 12.78
CA LEU A 61 8.02 -16.28 11.66
C LEU A 61 7.61 -17.48 10.81
N ARG A 62 6.59 -17.28 9.96
CA ARG A 62 6.07 -18.29 9.03
C ARG A 62 7.22 -18.64 8.11
N GLN A 63 7.50 -19.95 7.97
CA GLN A 63 8.69 -20.46 7.30
C GLN A 63 8.88 -19.80 5.93
N ARG A 64 9.89 -18.94 5.87
CA ARG A 64 10.22 -18.09 4.72
C ARG A 64 11.06 -18.91 3.75
N LEU A 65 10.48 -19.32 2.63
CA LEU A 65 11.29 -19.76 1.51
C LEU A 65 11.85 -18.52 0.82
N GLU A 66 13.14 -18.25 0.99
CA GLU A 66 13.78 -17.07 0.38
C GLU A 66 13.84 -17.24 -1.13
N VAL A 67 13.17 -16.34 -1.87
CA VAL A 67 13.22 -16.35 -3.34
C VAL A 67 14.64 -15.96 -3.79
N PRO A 68 15.30 -16.77 -4.64
CA PRO A 68 16.68 -16.51 -5.03
C PRO A 68 16.80 -15.20 -5.81
N LEU A 69 17.79 -14.38 -5.42
CA LEU A 69 18.14 -13.17 -6.15
C LEU A 69 18.94 -13.53 -7.41
N GLN A 70 18.39 -13.20 -8.57
CA GLN A 70 19.03 -13.43 -9.86
C GLN A 70 19.78 -12.18 -10.32
N VAL A 71 20.82 -12.40 -11.10
CA VAL A 71 21.71 -11.34 -11.60
C VAL A 71 21.72 -11.44 -13.12
N GLY A 72 21.03 -10.49 -13.76
CA GLY A 72 21.10 -10.30 -15.21
C GLY A 72 22.15 -9.28 -15.60
N GLU A 73 22.19 -9.01 -16.90
CA GLU A 73 23.13 -8.04 -17.49
C GLU A 73 22.93 -6.63 -16.92
N LYS A 74 21.70 -6.09 -17.00
CA LYS A 74 21.38 -4.71 -16.61
C LYS A 74 20.84 -4.58 -15.18
N ALA A 75 20.23 -5.63 -14.64
CA ALA A 75 19.52 -5.58 -13.36
C ALA A 75 19.71 -6.82 -12.49
N ARG A 76 19.43 -6.64 -11.20
CA ARG A 76 19.22 -7.74 -10.24
C ARG A 76 17.72 -7.89 -10.04
N PHE A 77 17.22 -9.11 -10.05
CA PHE A 77 15.79 -9.35 -10.08
C PHE A 77 15.38 -10.60 -9.30
N LYS A 78 14.11 -10.65 -8.93
CA LYS A 78 13.45 -11.83 -8.36
C LYS A 78 12.20 -12.15 -9.18
N ARG A 79 11.92 -13.44 -9.36
CA ARG A 79 10.70 -13.94 -9.99
C ARG A 79 9.74 -14.36 -8.89
N LEU A 80 8.53 -13.84 -8.92
CA LEU A 80 7.56 -13.99 -7.86
C LEU A 80 6.29 -14.62 -8.40
N PHE A 81 5.76 -15.54 -7.61
CA PHE A 81 4.44 -16.13 -7.81
C PHE A 81 3.54 -15.63 -6.69
N LEU A 82 2.38 -15.09 -7.07
CA LEU A 82 1.41 -14.55 -6.11
C LEU A 82 0.55 -15.65 -5.47
N THR A 83 0.44 -16.79 -6.15
CA THR A 83 -0.33 -17.95 -5.70
C THR A 83 0.33 -19.23 -6.20
N ASP A 84 0.26 -20.28 -5.39
CA ASP A 84 0.68 -21.63 -5.76
C ASP A 84 -0.34 -22.32 -6.67
N GLU A 85 -1.56 -21.79 -6.77
CA GLU A 85 -2.60 -22.29 -7.67
C GLU A 85 -2.26 -21.93 -9.12
N ALA A 86 -2.41 -22.87 -10.05
CA ALA A 86 -2.10 -22.62 -11.47
C ALA A 86 -3.26 -21.89 -12.18
N GLU A 87 -4.50 -22.16 -11.77
CA GLU A 87 -5.70 -21.57 -12.36
C GLU A 87 -5.78 -20.08 -12.01
N GLY A 88 -6.03 -19.22 -13.00
CA GLY A 88 -6.15 -17.77 -12.82
C GLY A 88 -4.87 -17.04 -12.42
N ARG A 89 -3.75 -17.74 -12.20
CA ARG A 89 -2.47 -17.14 -11.77
C ARG A 89 -1.99 -16.07 -12.73
N ARG A 90 -1.90 -16.39 -14.02
CA ARG A 90 -1.42 -15.48 -15.05
C ARG A 90 -2.24 -14.18 -15.09
N GLU A 91 -3.56 -14.32 -15.04
CA GLU A 91 -4.50 -13.18 -15.04
C GLU A 91 -4.34 -12.33 -13.78
N GLY A 92 -4.27 -12.96 -12.61
CA GLY A 92 -4.04 -12.27 -11.35
C GLY A 92 -2.69 -11.54 -11.30
N THR A 93 -1.63 -12.16 -11.81
CA THR A 93 -0.30 -11.54 -11.92
C THR A 93 -0.30 -10.38 -12.91
N ARG A 94 -0.96 -10.55 -14.07
CA ARG A 94 -1.13 -9.47 -15.06
C ARG A 94 -1.86 -8.30 -14.45
N ARG A 95 -2.95 -8.57 -13.74
CA ARG A 95 -3.75 -7.53 -13.09
C ARG A 95 -2.94 -6.77 -12.03
N LEU A 96 -2.17 -7.48 -11.20
CA LEU A 96 -1.26 -6.85 -10.25
C LEU A 96 -0.24 -5.95 -10.96
N TYR A 97 0.35 -6.41 -12.07
CA TYR A 97 1.28 -5.61 -12.86
C TYR A 97 0.64 -4.32 -13.36
N GLU A 98 -0.59 -4.39 -13.88
CA GLU A 98 -1.35 -3.24 -14.36
C GLU A 98 -1.73 -2.28 -13.22
N ASP A 99 -2.19 -2.80 -12.08
CA ASP A 99 -2.55 -1.98 -10.92
C ASP A 99 -1.30 -1.31 -10.30
N LEU A 100 -0.15 -1.99 -10.29
CA LEU A 100 1.14 -1.39 -9.92
C LEU A 100 1.55 -0.27 -10.88
N LEU A 101 1.50 -0.52 -12.19
CA LEU A 101 1.83 0.48 -13.21
C LEU A 101 0.92 1.71 -13.08
N ALA A 102 -0.39 1.51 -12.97
CA ALA A 102 -1.36 2.59 -12.83
C ALA A 102 -1.15 3.38 -11.53
N THR A 103 -0.95 2.69 -10.40
CA THR A 103 -0.79 3.33 -9.09
C THR A 103 0.54 4.09 -8.99
N ILE A 104 1.63 3.52 -9.51
CA ILE A 104 2.95 4.17 -9.49
C ILE A 104 2.98 5.35 -10.48
N GLY A 105 2.37 5.20 -11.66
CA GLY A 105 2.28 6.23 -12.68
C GLY A 105 1.46 7.47 -12.26
N GLN A 106 0.63 7.37 -11.22
CA GLN A 106 -0.04 8.54 -10.63
C GLN A 106 0.93 9.49 -9.92
N TYR A 107 2.09 9.01 -9.46
CA TYR A 107 3.02 9.76 -8.60
C TYR A 107 4.40 9.95 -9.20
N LEU A 108 4.81 9.04 -10.07
CA LEU A 108 6.15 9.02 -10.67
C LEU A 108 6.05 9.05 -12.18
N ASP A 109 7.03 9.66 -12.82
CA ASP A 109 7.26 9.48 -14.25
C ASP A 109 7.77 8.06 -14.46
N VAL A 110 6.94 7.25 -15.11
CA VAL A 110 7.22 5.85 -15.40
C VAL A 110 7.59 5.71 -16.87
N GLU A 111 8.68 4.99 -17.13
CA GLU A 111 9.07 4.62 -18.48
C GLU A 111 8.65 3.17 -18.73
N SER A 112 7.74 2.97 -19.69
CA SER A 112 7.22 1.66 -20.07
C SER A 112 7.71 1.27 -21.46
N GLY A 113 7.94 -0.03 -21.67
CA GLY A 113 8.34 -0.55 -22.97
C GLY A 113 8.46 -2.06 -22.98
N GLY A 114 8.45 -2.62 -24.19
CA GLY A 114 8.63 -4.04 -24.42
C GLY A 114 10.10 -4.46 -24.48
N GLU A 115 10.35 -5.74 -24.79
CA GLU A 115 11.69 -6.28 -25.05
C GLU A 115 12.48 -5.39 -26.03
N GLY A 116 13.75 -5.11 -25.71
CA GLY A 116 14.62 -4.26 -26.52
C GLY A 116 14.49 -2.75 -26.25
N SER A 117 13.50 -2.33 -25.44
CA SER A 117 13.43 -0.95 -24.93
C SER A 117 14.42 -0.71 -23.79
N ASP A 118 14.69 0.55 -23.46
CA ASP A 118 15.47 0.90 -22.27
C ASP A 118 14.76 0.52 -20.97
N ALA A 119 13.42 0.48 -20.97
CA ALA A 119 12.62 0.05 -19.82
C ALA A 119 12.79 -1.46 -19.54
N ALA A 120 13.06 -2.26 -20.56
CA ALA A 120 13.35 -3.69 -20.45
C ALA A 120 14.74 -3.94 -19.84
N MET A 121 14.77 -3.91 -18.51
CA MET A 121 15.98 -4.11 -17.70
C MET A 121 16.32 -5.58 -17.43
N VAL A 122 15.38 -6.49 -17.65
CA VAL A 122 15.57 -7.94 -17.54
C VAL A 122 15.13 -8.53 -18.87
N SER A 123 16.02 -9.20 -19.60
CA SER A 123 15.74 -9.74 -20.93
C SER A 123 15.09 -11.12 -20.88
N CYS A 124 14.50 -11.55 -22.00
CA CYS A 124 14.03 -12.94 -22.14
C CYS A 124 15.17 -13.96 -21.99
N MET A 125 16.39 -13.61 -22.39
CA MET A 125 17.57 -14.47 -22.24
C MET A 125 17.97 -14.63 -20.76
N ASP A 126 17.98 -13.53 -19.98
CA ASP A 126 18.19 -13.59 -18.53
C ASP A 126 17.14 -14.49 -17.85
N LEU A 127 15.92 -14.51 -18.38
CA LEU A 127 14.84 -15.36 -17.88
C LEU A 127 15.03 -16.84 -18.27
N ALA A 128 15.53 -17.12 -19.47
CA ALA A 128 15.74 -18.49 -19.97
C ALA A 128 16.95 -19.17 -19.31
N ASP A 129 18.07 -18.45 -19.13
CA ASP A 129 19.33 -19.00 -18.60
C ASP A 129 19.23 -19.51 -17.16
N GLN A 130 18.24 -19.02 -16.40
CA GLN A 130 18.04 -19.37 -14.99
C GLN A 130 16.70 -20.04 -14.73
N HIS A 131 16.11 -20.63 -15.78
CA HIS A 131 14.86 -21.36 -15.70
C HIS A 131 15.10 -22.79 -15.18
N ASP A 132 14.77 -23.06 -13.91
CA ASP A 132 14.49 -24.43 -13.49
C ASP A 132 13.24 -24.90 -14.26
N ALA A 133 13.34 -26.05 -14.93
CA ALA A 133 12.35 -26.60 -15.88
C ALA A 133 10.92 -26.82 -15.31
N THR A 134 10.69 -26.47 -14.04
CA THR A 134 9.46 -26.65 -13.27
C THR A 134 8.62 -25.36 -13.15
N THR A 135 9.16 -24.22 -13.56
CA THR A 135 8.53 -22.90 -13.42
C THR A 135 7.83 -22.54 -14.74
N PRO A 136 6.51 -22.38 -14.85
CA PRO A 136 5.89 -21.98 -16.12
C PRO A 136 6.43 -20.62 -16.59
N ALA A 137 7.02 -20.55 -17.78
CA ALA A 137 7.46 -19.30 -18.39
C ALA A 137 6.23 -18.45 -18.73
N GLY A 138 6.13 -17.25 -18.14
CA GLY A 138 5.07 -16.27 -18.47
C GLY A 138 4.05 -15.99 -17.36
N ASP A 139 4.12 -16.65 -16.21
CA ASP A 139 3.13 -16.44 -15.12
C ASP A 139 3.71 -15.70 -13.91
N SER A 140 5.02 -15.47 -13.90
CA SER A 140 5.72 -14.83 -12.78
C SER A 140 5.80 -13.31 -12.95
N LEU A 141 5.57 -12.57 -11.87
CA LEU A 141 5.94 -11.17 -11.80
C LEU A 141 7.44 -11.08 -11.56
N VAL A 142 8.14 -10.29 -12.37
CA VAL A 142 9.56 -10.00 -12.17
C VAL A 142 9.67 -8.62 -11.53
N VAL A 143 10.27 -8.54 -10.35
CA VAL A 143 10.65 -7.27 -9.73
C VAL A 143 12.16 -7.09 -9.86
N PHE A 144 12.60 -5.90 -10.24
CA PHE A 144 14.01 -5.65 -10.47
C PHE A 144 14.49 -4.31 -9.93
N ARG A 145 15.81 -4.24 -9.78
CA ARG A 145 16.57 -3.00 -9.62
C ARG A 145 17.75 -3.00 -10.57
N SER A 146 18.02 -1.89 -11.23
CA SER A 146 19.19 -1.75 -12.09
C SER A 146 20.48 -1.85 -11.28
N ARG A 147 21.57 -2.30 -11.91
CA ARG A 147 22.85 -2.51 -11.22
C ARG A 147 23.48 -1.21 -10.74
N ASP A 148 23.30 -0.13 -11.49
CA ASP A 148 23.71 1.23 -11.16
C ASP A 148 22.83 1.89 -10.09
N ARG A 149 21.74 1.22 -9.67
CA ARG A 149 20.74 1.73 -8.70
C ARG A 149 20.06 3.02 -9.14
N ALA A 150 20.01 3.29 -10.44
CA ALA A 150 19.24 4.40 -10.98
C ALA A 150 17.73 4.07 -11.05
N TRP A 151 17.40 2.81 -11.31
CA TRP A 151 16.05 2.38 -11.65
C TRP A 151 15.59 1.18 -10.83
N SER A 152 14.28 1.15 -10.59
CA SER A 152 13.54 -0.01 -10.14
C SER A 152 12.32 -0.19 -11.00
N GLY A 153 11.77 -1.40 -11.03
CA GLY A 153 10.64 -1.64 -11.89
C GLY A 153 10.13 -3.06 -11.82
N PHE A 154 9.17 -3.30 -12.71
CA PHE A 154 8.52 -4.58 -12.86
C PHE A 154 8.54 -5.01 -14.32
N ARG A 155 8.55 -6.31 -14.52
CA ARG A 155 8.31 -6.95 -15.81
C ARG A 155 7.28 -8.04 -15.63
N PHE A 156 6.36 -8.11 -16.57
CA PHE A 156 5.44 -9.23 -16.72
C PHE A 156 5.37 -9.57 -18.21
N ASP A 157 5.72 -10.81 -18.54
CA ASP A 157 5.82 -11.28 -19.92
C ASP A 157 6.80 -10.41 -20.73
N ASP A 158 6.37 -9.82 -21.85
CA ASP A 158 7.16 -8.89 -22.67
C ASP A 158 7.08 -7.44 -22.19
N ASP A 159 6.13 -7.11 -21.31
CA ASP A 159 5.94 -5.74 -20.84
C ASP A 159 6.83 -5.44 -19.63
N SER A 160 7.49 -4.30 -19.67
CA SER A 160 8.25 -3.79 -18.53
C SER A 160 8.01 -2.31 -18.31
N PHE A 161 8.08 -1.88 -17.05
CA PHE A 161 8.17 -0.48 -16.70
C PHE A 161 9.20 -0.24 -15.62
N ARG A 162 9.83 0.94 -15.67
CA ARG A 162 10.82 1.40 -14.69
C ARG A 162 10.50 2.79 -14.18
N PHE A 163 10.94 3.05 -12.96
CA PHE A 163 10.83 4.33 -12.25
C PHE A 163 12.11 4.56 -11.42
N PRO A 164 12.39 5.81 -11.00
CA PRO A 164 13.60 6.09 -10.25
C PRO A 164 13.71 5.26 -8.98
N TYR A 165 14.87 4.67 -8.73
CA TYR A 165 15.11 3.86 -7.54
C TYR A 165 14.84 4.67 -6.27
N TRP A 166 14.41 3.99 -5.20
CA TRP A 166 14.09 4.60 -3.90
C TRP A 166 12.91 5.56 -3.87
N SER A 167 12.11 5.65 -4.94
CA SER A 167 10.92 6.51 -4.98
C SER A 167 9.79 6.04 -4.06
N ILE A 168 9.70 4.74 -3.76
CA ILE A 168 8.75 4.16 -2.82
C ILE A 168 9.44 4.01 -1.46
N SER A 169 8.86 4.58 -0.39
CA SER A 169 9.37 4.45 0.97
C SER A 169 8.81 3.25 1.70
N THR A 170 7.52 2.96 1.52
CA THR A 170 6.80 1.93 2.28
C THR A 170 5.86 1.18 1.35
N ILE A 171 5.81 -0.14 1.52
CA ILE A 171 4.77 -1.00 0.95
C ILE A 171 4.03 -1.59 2.13
N ARG A 172 2.74 -1.26 2.24
CA ARG A 172 1.85 -1.77 3.28
C ARG A 172 0.90 -2.76 2.64
N PHE A 173 0.99 -4.01 3.09
CA PHE A 173 0.04 -5.06 2.74
C PHE A 173 -1.00 -5.17 3.84
N THR A 174 -2.27 -5.09 3.46
CA THR A 174 -3.40 -5.13 4.36
C THR A 174 -4.28 -6.32 4.02
N GLU A 175 -4.42 -7.24 4.96
CA GLU A 175 -5.32 -8.38 4.87
C GLU A 175 -6.64 -8.04 5.55
N ILE A 176 -7.75 -8.13 4.83
CA ILE A 176 -9.10 -7.93 5.36
C ILE A 176 -9.77 -9.29 5.50
N LEU A 177 -9.86 -9.78 6.73
CA LEU A 177 -10.40 -11.09 7.07
C LEU A 177 -11.92 -11.11 6.92
N PRO A 178 -12.50 -12.18 6.36
CA PRO A 178 -13.95 -12.33 6.24
C PRO A 178 -14.59 -12.50 7.63
N ALA A 179 -15.45 -11.57 8.06
CA ALA A 179 -16.28 -11.78 9.27
C ALA A 179 -17.76 -12.02 8.91
N LYS A 180 -18.35 -11.17 8.05
CA LYS A 180 -19.74 -11.34 7.55
C LYS A 180 -19.87 -11.23 6.02
N GLY A 181 -18.80 -10.84 5.33
CA GLY A 181 -18.71 -10.76 3.87
C GLY A 181 -17.44 -11.43 3.35
N GLY A 182 -17.12 -11.24 2.07
CA GLY A 182 -15.85 -11.65 1.50
C GLY A 182 -14.67 -10.95 2.18
N GLY A 183 -13.57 -11.67 2.36
CA GLY A 183 -12.28 -11.07 2.69
C GLY A 183 -11.60 -10.59 1.41
N TYR A 184 -10.67 -9.66 1.52
CA TYR A 184 -9.88 -9.17 0.40
C TYR A 184 -8.51 -8.72 0.87
N TYR A 185 -7.65 -8.38 -0.09
CA TYR A 185 -6.32 -7.85 0.19
C TYR A 185 -6.20 -6.45 -0.40
N ALA A 186 -5.51 -5.56 0.29
CA ALA A 186 -5.20 -4.23 -0.20
C ALA A 186 -3.70 -3.96 -0.09
N VAL A 187 -3.17 -3.22 -1.06
CA VAL A 187 -1.77 -2.80 -1.11
C VAL A 187 -1.76 -1.28 -1.11
N THR A 188 -1.00 -0.68 -0.19
CA THR A 188 -0.74 0.75 -0.17
C THR A 188 0.74 1.00 -0.38
N LEU A 189 1.06 1.86 -1.35
CA LEU A 189 2.41 2.34 -1.64
C LEU A 189 2.54 3.76 -1.08
N GLU A 190 3.57 3.99 -0.28
CA GLU A 190 3.96 5.34 0.14
C GLU A 190 5.16 5.80 -0.67
N PHE A 191 5.09 7.02 -1.19
CA PHE A 191 6.06 7.62 -2.09
C PHE A 191 6.88 8.69 -1.35
N LYS A 192 8.17 8.77 -1.68
CA LYS A 192 9.10 9.81 -1.21
C LYS A 192 8.88 11.11 -1.98
N VAL A 193 7.72 11.75 -1.79
CA VAL A 193 7.42 13.04 -2.41
C VAL A 193 7.82 14.19 -1.46
N PRO A 194 8.57 15.20 -1.92
CA PRO A 194 8.89 16.38 -1.10
C PRO A 194 7.64 17.09 -0.59
N ALA A 195 7.60 17.45 0.70
CA ALA A 195 6.45 18.14 1.31
C ALA A 195 6.10 19.46 0.60
N ARG A 196 7.11 20.13 0.05
CA ARG A 196 6.97 21.40 -0.68
C ARG A 196 6.12 21.32 -1.95
N ASN A 197 5.93 20.13 -2.52
CA ASN A 197 5.14 19.94 -3.74
C ASN A 197 3.68 19.57 -3.43
N ARG A 198 3.27 19.58 -2.15
CA ARG A 198 1.90 19.23 -1.77
C ARG A 198 0.92 20.34 -2.17
N PRO A 199 -0.16 20.04 -2.90
CA PRO A 199 -1.22 21.00 -3.15
C PRO A 199 -1.85 21.52 -1.84
N PRO A 200 -2.26 22.80 -1.77
CA PRO A 200 -3.03 23.32 -0.64
C PRO A 200 -4.32 22.52 -0.47
N GLY A 201 -4.64 22.10 0.76
CA GLY A 201 -5.88 21.39 1.09
C GLY A 201 -5.84 19.85 1.02
N THR A 202 -4.83 19.23 0.43
CA THR A 202 -4.69 17.75 0.43
C THR A 202 -4.05 17.26 1.72
N SER A 203 -4.51 16.18 2.37
CA SER A 203 -3.81 15.67 3.56
C SER A 203 -2.40 15.16 3.22
N ALA A 204 -1.47 15.17 4.18
CA ALA A 204 -0.08 14.76 3.94
C ALA A 204 0.01 13.26 3.59
N GLY A 205 -0.85 12.44 4.20
CA GLY A 205 -1.00 11.03 3.88
C GLY A 205 -1.56 10.81 2.47
N ALA A 206 -2.72 11.41 2.15
CA ALA A 206 -3.36 11.22 0.85
C ALA A 206 -2.50 11.70 -0.33
N TRP A 207 -1.61 12.68 -0.11
CA TRP A 207 -0.68 13.15 -1.14
C TRP A 207 0.52 12.23 -1.36
N ARG A 208 0.83 11.33 -0.43
CA ARG A 208 2.03 10.49 -0.50
C ARG A 208 1.72 9.01 -0.57
N SER A 209 0.46 8.62 -0.46
CA SER A 209 0.07 7.22 -0.49
C SER A 209 -0.99 6.99 -1.55
N SER A 210 -0.85 5.91 -2.29
CA SER A 210 -1.91 5.37 -3.14
C SER A 210 -1.93 3.86 -3.02
N GLY A 211 -3.05 3.27 -3.35
CA GLY A 211 -3.23 1.84 -3.16
C GLY A 211 -4.32 1.28 -4.05
N PHE A 212 -4.36 -0.04 -4.08
CA PHE A 212 -5.28 -0.82 -4.88
C PHE A 212 -5.63 -2.11 -4.13
N GLU A 213 -6.78 -2.69 -4.47
CA GLU A 213 -7.20 -3.99 -3.96
C GLU A 213 -6.69 -5.10 -4.86
N LEU A 214 -6.24 -6.20 -4.28
CA LEU A 214 -5.97 -7.42 -5.04
C LEU A 214 -7.28 -8.16 -5.22
N LEU A 215 -7.70 -8.34 -6.48
CA LEU A 215 -8.93 -9.04 -6.84
C LEU A 215 -8.75 -10.57 -6.77
N PHE A 216 -8.27 -11.04 -5.62
CA PHE A 216 -8.22 -12.45 -5.26
C PHE A 216 -9.20 -12.72 -4.14
N ASP A 217 -9.93 -13.83 -4.23
CA ASP A 217 -10.69 -14.32 -3.09
C ASP A 217 -9.75 -14.58 -1.90
N TYR A 218 -10.24 -14.29 -0.70
CA TYR A 218 -9.47 -14.56 0.51
C TYR A 218 -9.26 -16.07 0.72
N SER A 219 -8.01 -16.48 0.90
CA SER A 219 -7.66 -17.77 1.49
C SER A 219 -6.40 -17.64 2.36
N ALA A 220 -6.29 -18.48 3.40
CA ALA A 220 -5.15 -18.43 4.32
C ALA A 220 -3.82 -18.77 3.62
N SER A 221 -3.83 -19.76 2.72
CA SER A 221 -2.65 -20.15 1.94
C SER A 221 -2.22 -19.05 0.96
N ARG A 222 -3.19 -18.38 0.32
CA ARG A 222 -2.91 -17.27 -0.60
C ARG A 222 -2.38 -16.05 0.13
N SER A 223 -2.87 -15.77 1.34
CA SER A 223 -2.33 -14.71 2.19
C SER A 223 -0.84 -14.88 2.44
N ASP A 224 -0.39 -16.11 2.71
CA ASP A 224 1.03 -16.41 2.91
C ASP A 224 1.87 -16.17 1.64
N ALA A 225 1.40 -16.67 0.49
CA ALA A 225 2.10 -16.48 -0.78
C ALA A 225 2.20 -15.00 -1.17
N VAL A 226 1.10 -14.26 -1.05
CA VAL A 226 1.05 -12.82 -1.37
C VAL A 226 1.91 -12.01 -0.40
N THR A 227 1.85 -12.30 0.90
CA THR A 227 2.71 -11.68 1.91
C THR A 227 4.18 -11.90 1.58
N ALA A 228 4.58 -13.14 1.29
CA ALA A 228 5.94 -13.47 0.90
C ALA A 228 6.38 -12.70 -0.36
N ALA A 229 5.51 -12.64 -1.38
CA ALA A 229 5.79 -11.88 -2.60
C ALA A 229 6.03 -10.39 -2.31
N PHE A 230 5.18 -9.73 -1.50
CA PHE A 230 5.35 -8.31 -1.20
C PHE A 230 6.55 -7.99 -0.30
N VAL A 231 6.96 -8.92 0.58
CA VAL A 231 8.24 -8.81 1.31
C VAL A 231 9.41 -8.77 0.33
N GLU A 232 9.41 -9.65 -0.67
CA GLU A 232 10.47 -9.69 -1.68
C GLU A 232 10.45 -8.48 -2.61
N ILE A 233 9.26 -8.00 -3.00
CA ILE A 233 9.09 -6.73 -3.74
C ILE A 233 9.70 -5.57 -2.93
N ALA A 234 9.32 -5.42 -1.66
CA ALA A 234 9.84 -4.36 -0.80
C ALA A 234 11.37 -4.42 -0.68
N GLY A 235 11.92 -5.62 -0.52
CA GLY A 235 13.37 -5.84 -0.44
C GLY A 235 14.12 -5.41 -1.71
N ILE A 236 13.59 -5.70 -2.90
CA ILE A 236 14.22 -5.29 -4.17
C ILE A 236 14.10 -3.79 -4.40
N LEU A 237 12.93 -3.21 -4.12
CA LEU A 237 12.67 -1.79 -4.27
C LEU A 237 13.37 -0.91 -3.21
N GLY A 238 13.86 -1.52 -2.13
CA GLY A 238 14.46 -0.79 -1.00
C GLY A 238 13.43 -0.02 -0.18
N ALA A 239 12.20 -0.53 -0.13
CA ALA A 239 11.11 0.03 0.65
C ALA A 239 10.95 -0.72 1.98
N LYS A 240 10.40 -0.04 2.99
CA LYS A 240 9.94 -0.68 4.22
C LYS A 240 8.70 -1.53 3.91
N TYR A 241 8.64 -2.74 4.46
CA TYR A 241 7.43 -3.57 4.41
C TYR A 241 6.64 -3.39 5.71
N GLU A 242 5.32 -3.24 5.59
CA GLU A 242 4.38 -3.24 6.71
C GLU A 242 3.25 -4.22 6.43
N TYR A 243 2.87 -4.99 7.45
CA TYR A 243 1.76 -5.92 7.40
C TYR A 243 0.68 -5.48 8.39
N GLN A 244 -0.57 -5.50 7.95
CA GLN A 244 -1.74 -5.21 8.77
C GLN A 244 -2.85 -6.22 8.49
N SER A 245 -3.61 -6.59 9.51
CA SER A 245 -4.76 -7.48 9.37
C SER A 245 -5.95 -6.90 10.12
N TYR A 246 -7.11 -6.82 9.48
CA TYR A 246 -8.35 -6.30 10.03
C TYR A 246 -9.51 -7.28 9.80
N MET A 247 -10.51 -7.25 10.68
CA MET A 247 -11.77 -7.95 10.44
C MET A 247 -12.72 -7.08 9.61
N ASN A 248 -13.40 -7.70 8.63
CA ASN A 248 -14.49 -7.08 7.88
C ASN A 248 -15.77 -7.04 8.74
N VAL A 249 -15.94 -5.98 9.54
CA VAL A 249 -17.00 -5.86 10.58
C VAL A 249 -18.38 -5.54 10.01
#